data_AF-A0A550GYY6-F1
#
_entry.id   AF-A0A550GYY6-F1
#
_cell.length_a   1.000
_cell.length_b   1.000
_cell.length_c   1.000
_cell.angle_alpha   90.00
_cell.angle_beta   90.00
_cell.angle_gamma   90.00
#
_symmetry.space_group_name_H-M   'P 1'
#
loop_
_entity.id
_entity.type
_entity.pdbx_description
1 polymer ?
#
loop_
_entity_poly.entity_id
_entity_poly.type
_entity_poly.pdbx_seq_one_letter_code
_entity_poly.pdbx_strand_id
1 'polypeptide(L)'
;MDFKGSKTEQNLLAAFAGESQARNRYTFFASVARKEGYEQIGAIFQETADNEKEHAELFFKHLKGGMVEMTVAYPAGVIAPTVDNLKAAAEGEKMEWGTIYPGFADVAEQEGFLDVANTFRNVAKVEAYHERRYLKLSENVTQGKVFKKKAPIKWKCRNCGFVFEGTEVPEKCPVCNHARSYFEVWCENY
;
A
#
# COMPACT_ATOMS: atom_id res chain seq x y z
N MET A 1 11.96 12.40 -29.94
CA MET A 1 11.08 11.20 -29.90
C MET A 1 9.66 11.70 -29.80
N ASP A 2 8.72 11.11 -30.56
CA ASP A 2 7.30 11.44 -30.40
C ASP A 2 6.72 10.63 -29.24
N PHE A 3 5.81 11.23 -28.46
CA PHE A 3 5.18 10.54 -27.32
C PHE A 3 4.29 9.38 -27.79
N LYS A 4 3.48 9.61 -28.82
CA LYS A 4 2.59 8.59 -29.36
C LYS A 4 3.40 7.47 -30.02
N GLY A 5 3.15 6.23 -29.62
CA GLY A 5 3.88 5.04 -30.06
C GLY A 5 5.22 4.83 -29.36
N SER A 6 5.60 5.69 -28.41
CA SER A 6 6.81 5.50 -27.60
C SER A 6 6.67 4.33 -26.64
N LYS A 7 7.80 3.84 -26.13
CA LYS A 7 7.77 2.83 -25.06
C LYS A 7 7.29 3.45 -23.75
N THR A 8 7.57 4.73 -23.52
CA THR A 8 7.07 5.48 -22.36
C THR A 8 5.55 5.54 -22.31
N GLU A 9 4.87 5.74 -23.43
CA GLU A 9 3.40 5.73 -23.49
C GLU A 9 2.83 4.37 -23.04
N GLN A 10 3.42 3.26 -23.52
CA GLN A 10 3.04 1.92 -23.10
C GLN A 10 3.34 1.66 -21.61
N ASN A 11 4.49 2.12 -21.12
CA ASN A 11 4.89 1.97 -19.72
C ASN A 11 3.98 2.76 -18.77
N LEU A 12 3.56 3.98 -19.16
CA LEU A 12 2.58 4.77 -18.42
C LEU A 12 1.23 4.06 -18.33
N LEU A 13 0.76 3.49 -19.44
CA LEU A 13 -0.49 2.72 -19.43
C LEU A 13 -0.37 1.44 -18.59
N ALA A 14 0.79 0.77 -18.63
CA ALA A 14 1.07 -0.41 -17.82
C ALA A 14 1.05 -0.10 -16.32
N ALA A 15 1.71 1.00 -15.92
CA ALA A 15 1.72 1.49 -14.55
C ALA A 15 0.29 1.88 -14.10
N PHE A 16 -0.44 2.65 -14.91
CA PHE A 16 -1.83 3.00 -14.62
C PHE A 16 -2.72 1.76 -14.39
N ALA A 17 -2.58 0.73 -15.24
CA ALA A 17 -3.32 -0.51 -15.09
C ALA A 17 -2.88 -1.32 -13.86
N GLY A 18 -1.58 -1.34 -13.54
CA GLY A 18 -1.03 -1.96 -12.33
C GLY A 18 -1.57 -1.32 -11.06
N GLU A 19 -1.45 0.01 -10.94
CA GLU A 19 -1.91 0.80 -9.80
C GLU A 19 -3.42 0.69 -9.59
N SER A 20 -4.18 0.74 -10.69
CA SER A 20 -5.64 0.55 -10.65
C SER A 20 -6.03 -0.82 -10.09
N GLN A 21 -5.24 -1.85 -10.36
CA GLN A 21 -5.44 -3.19 -9.80
C GLN A 21 -4.93 -3.28 -8.36
N ALA A 22 -3.80 -2.65 -8.02
CA ALA A 22 -3.24 -2.60 -6.67
C ALA A 22 -4.24 -1.96 -5.70
N ARG A 23 -4.81 -0.81 -6.05
CA ARG A 23 -5.91 -0.16 -5.32
C ARG A 23 -7.04 -1.12 -4.98
N ASN A 24 -7.52 -1.89 -5.96
CA ASN A 24 -8.61 -2.84 -5.76
C ASN A 24 -8.19 -3.98 -4.82
N ARG A 25 -7.03 -4.60 -5.06
CA ARG A 25 -6.50 -5.66 -4.19
C ARG A 25 -6.37 -5.19 -2.75
N TYR A 26 -5.80 -4.01 -2.52
CA TYR A 26 -5.59 -3.47 -1.18
C TYR A 26 -6.93 -3.13 -0.49
N THR A 27 -7.93 -2.67 -1.22
CA THR A 27 -9.30 -2.50 -0.68
C THR A 27 -9.92 -3.84 -0.26
N PHE A 28 -9.69 -4.91 -1.02
CA PHE A 28 -10.14 -6.26 -0.64
C PHE A 28 -9.39 -6.78 0.59
N PHE A 29 -8.07 -6.59 0.64
CA PHE A 29 -7.23 -7.00 1.76
C PHE A 29 -7.55 -6.23 3.03
N ALA A 30 -7.90 -4.94 2.92
CA ALA A 30 -8.41 -4.13 4.02
C ALA A 30 -9.66 -4.77 4.65
N SER A 31 -10.57 -5.27 3.81
CA SER A 31 -11.80 -5.92 4.25
C SER A 31 -11.53 -7.24 4.96
N VAL A 32 -10.55 -8.02 4.50
CA VAL A 32 -10.10 -9.24 5.21
C VAL A 32 -9.50 -8.88 6.57
N ALA A 33 -8.59 -7.91 6.62
CA ALA A 33 -7.93 -7.50 7.86
C ALA A 33 -8.95 -7.08 8.94
N ARG A 34 -9.99 -6.34 8.58
CA ARG A 34 -11.07 -5.98 9.52
C ARG A 34 -11.83 -7.21 10.00
N LYS A 35 -12.19 -8.13 9.11
CA LYS A 35 -12.89 -9.39 9.48
C LYS A 35 -12.07 -10.26 10.41
N GLU A 36 -10.74 -10.26 10.27
CA GLU A 36 -9.81 -10.98 11.16
C GLU A 36 -9.49 -10.24 12.46
N GLY A 37 -10.09 -9.06 12.69
CA GLY A 37 -9.92 -8.29 13.92
C GLY A 37 -8.68 -7.40 13.94
N TYR A 38 -8.20 -6.95 12.78
CA TYR A 38 -7.08 -6.03 12.63
C TYR A 38 -7.53 -4.68 12.04
N GLU A 39 -8.27 -3.87 12.80
CA GLU A 39 -8.81 -2.58 12.31
C GLU A 39 -7.71 -1.62 11.85
N GLN A 40 -6.58 -1.56 12.57
CA GLN A 40 -5.44 -0.74 12.17
C GLN A 40 -4.87 -1.18 10.82
N ILE A 41 -4.67 -2.49 10.63
CA ILE A 41 -4.13 -3.03 9.37
C ILE A 41 -5.12 -2.80 8.23
N GLY A 42 -6.41 -2.97 8.48
CA GLY A 42 -7.46 -2.65 7.52
C GLY A 42 -7.46 -1.18 7.10
N ALA A 43 -7.27 -0.26 8.05
CA ALA A 43 -7.13 1.16 7.73
C ALA A 43 -5.86 1.47 6.95
N ILE A 44 -4.74 0.81 7.26
CA ILE A 44 -3.48 1.00 6.53
C ILE A 44 -3.59 0.49 5.09
N PHE A 45 -4.18 -0.68 4.84
CA PHE A 45 -4.45 -1.13 3.47
C PHE A 45 -5.34 -0.15 2.70
N GLN A 46 -6.35 0.44 3.37
CA GLN A 46 -7.21 1.45 2.74
C GLN A 46 -6.42 2.73 2.40
N GLU A 47 -5.58 3.20 3.31
CA GLU A 47 -4.70 4.34 3.05
C GLU A 47 -3.77 4.07 1.85
N THR A 48 -3.12 2.90 1.81
CA THR A 48 -2.29 2.52 0.65
C THR A 48 -3.13 2.49 -0.64
N ALA A 49 -4.33 1.92 -0.62
CA ALA A 49 -5.22 1.91 -1.78
C ALA A 49 -5.58 3.32 -2.27
N ASP A 50 -5.73 4.28 -1.35
CA ASP A 50 -5.97 5.67 -1.68
C ASP A 50 -4.70 6.34 -2.23
N ASN A 51 -3.50 5.93 -1.80
CA ASN A 51 -2.22 6.35 -2.39
C ASN A 51 -2.07 5.83 -3.83
N GLU A 52 -2.36 4.54 -4.07
CA GLU A 52 -2.29 3.96 -5.43
C GLU A 52 -3.28 4.60 -6.39
N LYS A 53 -4.43 5.05 -5.88
CA LYS A 53 -5.36 5.87 -6.66
C LYS A 53 -4.69 7.16 -7.16
N GLU A 54 -3.94 7.86 -6.30
CA GLU A 54 -3.21 9.08 -6.67
C GLU A 54 -2.04 8.78 -7.61
N HIS A 55 -1.31 7.67 -7.42
CA HIS A 55 -0.25 7.24 -8.34
C HIS A 55 -0.81 6.93 -9.74
N ALA A 56 -1.92 6.17 -9.81
CA ALA A 56 -2.63 5.93 -11.06
C ALA A 56 -3.04 7.25 -11.74
N GLU A 57 -3.56 8.22 -10.98
CA GLU A 57 -3.96 9.52 -11.51
C GLU A 57 -2.76 10.31 -12.07
N LEU A 58 -1.61 10.28 -11.39
CA LEU A 58 -0.37 10.90 -11.87
C LEU A 58 0.08 10.30 -13.21
N PHE A 59 0.11 8.97 -13.33
CA PHE A 59 0.47 8.30 -14.59
C PHE A 59 -0.54 8.57 -15.70
N PHE A 60 -1.84 8.53 -15.38
CA PHE A 60 -2.90 8.76 -16.36
C PHE A 60 -2.86 10.18 -16.95
N LYS A 61 -2.54 11.20 -16.14
CA LYS A 61 -2.41 12.60 -16.58
C LYS A 61 -1.30 12.83 -17.60
N HIS A 62 -0.28 11.96 -17.65
CA HIS A 62 0.78 12.06 -18.65
C HIS A 62 0.35 11.60 -20.05
N LEU A 63 -0.64 10.69 -20.14
CA LEU A 63 -1.14 10.15 -21.41
C LEU A 63 -1.83 11.22 -22.26
N LYS A 64 -1.74 11.09 -23.59
CA LYS A 64 -2.23 12.09 -24.57
C LYS A 64 -3.53 11.69 -25.27
N GLY A 65 -4.23 10.69 -24.73
CA GLY A 65 -5.50 10.18 -25.25
C GLY A 65 -5.36 9.28 -26.49
N GLY A 66 -6.40 8.49 -26.75
CA GLY A 66 -6.42 7.45 -27.78
C GLY A 66 -6.41 6.05 -27.17
N MET A 67 -6.30 5.03 -28.04
CA MET A 67 -6.22 3.63 -27.65
C MET A 67 -4.78 3.15 -27.84
N VAL A 68 -4.21 2.55 -26.79
CA VAL A 68 -2.86 1.99 -26.81
C VAL A 68 -2.95 0.53 -26.41
N GLU A 69 -2.34 -0.34 -27.21
CA GLU A 69 -2.26 -1.77 -26.92
C GLU A 69 -0.94 -2.09 -26.20
N MET A 70 -1.00 -2.97 -25.19
CA MET A 70 0.16 -3.45 -24.46
C MET A 70 -0.11 -4.86 -23.93
N THR A 71 0.97 -5.63 -23.75
CA THR A 71 0.92 -6.97 -23.14
C THR A 71 1.71 -6.97 -21.85
N VAL A 72 1.03 -7.18 -20.72
CA VAL A 72 1.62 -7.15 -19.36
C VAL A 72 0.97 -8.27 -18.54
N ALA A 73 1.74 -8.90 -17.66
CA ALA A 73 1.24 -9.88 -16.70
C ALA A 73 0.86 -9.20 -15.38
N TYR A 74 -0.23 -9.65 -14.75
CA TYR A 74 -0.70 -9.15 -13.46
C TYR A 74 -1.01 -10.30 -12.51
N PRO A 75 -1.05 -10.05 -11.19
CA PRO A 75 -1.49 -11.04 -10.22
C PRO A 75 -2.93 -11.51 -10.50
N ALA A 76 -3.08 -12.80 -10.82
CA ALA A 76 -4.37 -13.44 -11.07
C ALA A 76 -5.02 -13.92 -9.75
N GLY A 77 -5.26 -12.99 -8.83
CA GLY A 77 -5.64 -13.31 -7.45
C GLY A 77 -4.45 -13.82 -6.61
N VAL A 78 -4.65 -14.21 -5.36
CA VAL A 78 -5.92 -14.45 -4.64
C VAL A 78 -6.12 -13.52 -3.44
N ILE A 79 -7.32 -13.55 -2.86
CA ILE A 79 -7.58 -12.97 -1.53
C ILE A 79 -7.36 -14.08 -0.49
N ALA A 80 -6.40 -13.89 0.40
CA ALA A 80 -5.95 -14.88 1.40
C ALA A 80 -6.10 -14.32 2.83
N PRO A 81 -5.63 -15.01 3.89
CA PRO A 81 -5.55 -14.45 5.23
C PRO A 81 -4.68 -13.18 5.30
N THR A 82 -4.87 -12.33 6.31
CA THR A 82 -4.21 -11.01 6.39
C THR A 82 -2.68 -11.10 6.30
N VAL A 83 -2.07 -12.08 6.96
CA VAL A 83 -0.61 -12.25 6.95
C VAL A 83 -0.06 -12.54 5.55
N ASP A 84 -0.80 -13.29 4.73
CA ASP A 84 -0.41 -13.66 3.38
C ASP A 84 -0.69 -12.51 2.41
N ASN A 85 -1.81 -11.80 2.58
CA ASN A 85 -2.09 -10.57 1.83
C ASN A 85 -1.01 -9.50 2.07
N LEU A 86 -0.53 -9.35 3.30
CA LEU A 86 0.56 -8.41 3.63
C LEU A 86 1.86 -8.80 2.92
N LYS A 87 2.18 -10.09 2.82
CA LYS A 87 3.37 -10.57 2.12
C LYS A 87 3.23 -10.38 0.60
N ALA A 88 2.08 -10.73 0.04
CA ALA A 88 1.80 -10.54 -1.39
C ALA A 88 1.82 -9.06 -1.78
N ALA A 89 1.27 -8.17 -0.94
CA ALA A 89 1.36 -6.73 -1.14
C ALA A 89 2.82 -6.28 -1.10
N ALA A 90 3.59 -6.64 -0.07
CA ALA A 90 5.01 -6.30 0.00
C ALA A 90 5.82 -6.77 -1.23
N GLU A 91 5.56 -7.98 -1.73
CA GLU A 91 6.22 -8.49 -2.93
C GLU A 91 5.86 -7.68 -4.19
N GLY A 92 4.59 -7.29 -4.33
CA GLY A 92 4.12 -6.41 -5.40
C GLY A 92 4.83 -5.05 -5.37
N GLU A 93 4.80 -4.38 -4.21
CA GLU A 93 5.49 -3.10 -3.98
C GLU A 93 6.98 -3.21 -4.33
N LYS A 94 7.63 -4.29 -3.90
CA LYS A 94 9.05 -4.55 -4.18
C LYS A 94 9.34 -4.70 -5.67
N MET A 95 8.47 -5.39 -6.39
CA MET A 95 8.60 -5.51 -7.84
C MET A 95 8.49 -4.14 -8.51
N GLU A 96 7.59 -3.30 -8.03
CA GLU A 96 7.37 -1.94 -8.53
C GLU A 96 8.56 -1.03 -8.27
N TRP A 97 8.96 -0.81 -7.01
CA TRP A 97 10.06 0.10 -6.70
C TRP A 97 11.44 -0.45 -7.07
N GLY A 98 11.63 -1.77 -7.02
CA GLY A 98 12.93 -2.41 -7.23
C GLY A 98 13.26 -2.69 -8.69
N THR A 99 12.25 -2.82 -9.54
CA THR A 99 12.43 -3.26 -10.94
C THR A 99 11.62 -2.44 -11.93
N ILE A 100 10.29 -2.39 -11.79
CA ILE A 100 9.40 -1.86 -12.83
C ILE A 100 9.58 -0.35 -12.98
N TYR A 101 9.41 0.42 -11.91
CA TYR A 101 9.46 1.89 -11.99
C TYR A 101 10.85 2.45 -12.27
N PRO A 102 11.96 1.90 -11.73
CA PRO A 102 13.30 2.27 -12.19
C PRO A 102 13.48 2.03 -13.70
N GLY A 103 13.09 0.86 -14.20
CA GLY A 103 13.18 0.55 -15.63
C GLY A 103 12.32 1.46 -16.51
N PHE A 104 11.10 1.77 -16.06
CA PHE A 104 10.22 2.70 -16.77
C PHE A 104 10.77 4.13 -16.78
N ALA A 105 11.37 4.58 -15.68
CA ALA A 105 11.99 5.88 -15.59
C ALA A 105 13.19 6.01 -16.54
N ASP A 106 14.03 4.99 -16.62
CA ASP A 106 15.21 5.00 -17.49
C ASP A 106 14.82 5.04 -18.97
N VAL A 107 13.76 4.30 -19.36
CA VAL A 107 13.18 4.38 -20.71
C VAL A 107 12.65 5.78 -21.00
N ALA A 108 11.91 6.38 -20.06
CA ALA A 108 11.38 7.73 -20.23
C ALA A 108 12.49 8.77 -20.37
N GLU A 109 13.57 8.65 -19.61
CA GLU A 109 14.74 9.54 -19.71
C GLU A 109 15.46 9.38 -21.05
N GLN A 110 15.67 8.13 -21.51
CA GLN A 110 16.27 7.84 -22.82
C GLN A 110 15.44 8.39 -23.99
N GLU A 111 14.11 8.35 -23.88
CA GLU A 111 13.20 8.91 -24.88
C GLU A 111 13.03 10.44 -24.76
N GLY A 112 13.57 11.07 -23.70
CA GLY A 112 13.55 12.51 -23.48
C GLY A 112 12.35 13.04 -22.69
N PHE A 113 11.55 12.16 -22.08
CA PHE A 113 10.38 12.49 -21.26
C PHE A 113 10.76 12.62 -19.77
N LEU A 114 11.59 13.62 -19.45
CA LEU A 114 12.18 13.79 -18.12
C LEU A 114 11.15 13.93 -16.99
N ASP A 115 10.02 14.60 -17.23
CA ASP A 115 8.95 14.74 -16.24
C ASP A 115 8.28 13.40 -15.91
N VAL A 116 8.13 12.52 -16.90
CA VAL A 116 7.61 11.17 -16.72
C VAL A 116 8.62 10.32 -15.94
N ALA A 117 9.90 10.40 -16.30
CA ALA A 117 10.97 9.71 -15.57
C ALA A 117 11.01 10.12 -14.09
N ASN A 118 10.90 11.42 -13.81
CA ASN A 118 10.85 11.95 -12.45
C ASN A 118 9.60 11.49 -11.69
N THR A 119 8.46 11.38 -12.37
CA THR A 119 7.22 10.85 -11.77
C THR A 119 7.44 9.40 -11.32
N PHE A 120 7.91 8.51 -12.21
CA PHE A 120 8.21 7.12 -11.86
C PHE A 120 9.21 6.99 -10.70
N ARG A 121 10.31 7.77 -10.72
CA ARG A 121 11.32 7.73 -9.65
C ARG A 121 10.79 8.18 -8.31
N ASN A 122 9.86 9.13 -8.28
CA ASN A 122 9.27 9.61 -7.02
C ASN A 122 8.21 8.65 -6.49
N VAL A 123 7.38 8.08 -7.36
CA VAL A 123 6.42 7.02 -6.98
C VAL A 123 7.16 5.79 -6.43
N ALA A 124 8.24 5.35 -7.07
CA ALA A 124 9.07 4.25 -6.57
C ALA A 124 9.58 4.45 -5.12
N LYS A 125 9.87 5.70 -4.71
CA LYS A 125 10.28 5.98 -3.32
C LYS A 125 9.14 5.78 -2.32
N VAL A 126 7.89 6.04 -2.75
CA VAL A 126 6.69 5.81 -1.95
C VAL A 126 6.44 4.31 -1.79
N GLU A 127 6.53 3.54 -2.88
CA GLU A 127 6.30 2.08 -2.84
C GLU A 127 7.34 1.35 -1.97
N ALA A 128 8.58 1.84 -1.94
CA ALA A 128 9.59 1.33 -1.00
C ALA A 128 9.16 1.50 0.47
N TYR A 129 8.40 2.56 0.79
CA TYR A 129 7.81 2.71 2.11
C TYR A 129 6.60 1.79 2.33
N HIS A 130 5.75 1.60 1.32
CA HIS A 130 4.64 0.65 1.38
C HIS A 130 5.11 -0.78 1.66
N GLU A 131 6.13 -1.27 0.95
CA GLU A 131 6.75 -2.57 1.22
C GLU A 131 7.21 -2.66 2.68
N ARG A 132 8.02 -1.69 3.13
CA ARG A 132 8.55 -1.66 4.50
C ARG A 132 7.43 -1.74 5.54
N ARG A 133 6.35 -1.00 5.32
CA ARG A 133 5.17 -0.98 6.18
C ARG A 133 4.50 -2.36 6.21
N TYR A 134 4.25 -2.97 5.04
CA TYR A 134 3.62 -4.29 4.95
C TYR A 134 4.46 -5.40 5.58
N LEU A 135 5.77 -5.42 5.35
CA LEU A 135 6.68 -6.37 6.00
C LEU A 135 6.63 -6.23 7.53
N LYS A 136 6.62 -5.00 8.05
CA LYS A 136 6.54 -4.78 9.49
C LYS A 136 5.22 -5.24 10.09
N LEU A 137 4.12 -5.01 9.40
CA LEU A 137 2.79 -5.49 9.82
C LEU A 137 2.72 -7.02 9.77
N SER A 138 3.25 -7.64 8.71
CA SER A 138 3.30 -9.11 8.57
C SER A 138 4.10 -9.75 9.70
N GLU A 139 5.24 -9.15 10.07
CA GLU A 139 6.04 -9.56 11.22
C GLU A 139 5.22 -9.46 12.53
N ASN A 140 4.52 -8.34 12.75
CA ASN A 140 3.71 -8.14 13.94
C ASN A 140 2.58 -9.17 14.05
N VAL A 141 1.89 -9.49 12.95
CA VAL A 141 0.85 -10.53 12.91
C VAL A 141 1.46 -11.89 13.23
N THR A 142 2.53 -12.27 12.53
CA THR A 142 3.20 -13.57 12.68
C THR A 142 3.72 -13.81 14.10
N GLN A 143 4.27 -12.77 14.74
CA GLN A 143 4.82 -12.85 16.09
C GLN A 143 3.78 -12.56 17.20
N GLY A 144 2.51 -12.34 16.83
CA GLY A 144 1.45 -11.99 17.77
C GLY A 144 1.68 -10.66 18.50
N LYS A 145 2.40 -9.71 17.90
CA LYS A 145 2.78 -8.41 18.49
C LYS A 145 1.83 -7.26 18.12
N VAL A 146 0.70 -7.55 17.47
CA VAL A 146 -0.27 -6.53 17.07
C VAL A 146 -0.85 -5.81 18.29
N PHE A 147 -1.22 -6.58 19.32
CA PHE A 147 -1.92 -6.09 20.51
C PHE A 147 -1.11 -6.19 21.80
N LYS A 148 0.17 -6.59 21.71
CA LYS A 148 1.10 -6.71 22.84
C LYS A 148 2.53 -6.36 22.49
N LYS A 149 3.29 -5.85 23.46
CA LYS A 149 4.71 -5.50 23.41
C LYS A 149 5.45 -6.02 24.65
N LYS A 150 6.79 -6.02 24.57
CA LYS A 150 7.66 -6.49 25.67
C LYS A 150 7.71 -5.53 26.86
N ALA A 151 7.54 -4.24 26.62
CA ALA A 151 7.53 -3.19 27.64
C ALA A 151 6.23 -2.38 27.52
N PRO A 152 5.76 -1.74 28.60
CA PRO A 152 4.59 -0.88 28.56
C PRO A 152 4.73 0.22 27.52
N ILE A 153 3.69 0.42 26.72
CA ILE A 153 3.56 1.53 25.78
C ILE A 153 2.15 2.11 25.88
N LYS A 154 1.93 3.25 25.22
CA LYS A 154 0.60 3.82 25.04
C LYS A 154 -0.08 3.22 23.81
N TRP A 155 -1.34 2.85 24.00
CA TRP A 155 -2.26 2.34 22.98
C TRP A 155 -3.46 3.27 22.90
N LYS A 156 -3.99 3.47 21.70
CA LYS A 156 -5.18 4.29 21.46
C LYS A 156 -6.28 3.42 20.85
N CYS A 157 -7.49 3.51 21.38
CA CYS A 157 -8.67 2.94 20.74
C CYS A 157 -9.07 3.82 19.55
N ARG A 158 -9.02 3.26 18.33
CA ARG A 158 -9.39 3.95 17.08
C ARG A 158 -10.87 4.37 17.04
N ASN A 159 -11.73 3.72 17.82
CA ASN A 159 -13.16 4.02 17.85
C ASN A 159 -13.51 5.27 18.67
N CYS A 160 -12.94 5.43 19.86
CA CYS A 160 -13.35 6.48 20.81
C CYS A 160 -12.21 7.36 21.32
N GLY A 161 -10.96 7.09 20.93
CA GLY A 161 -9.79 7.85 21.38
C GLY A 161 -9.30 7.51 22.79
N PHE A 162 -9.92 6.55 23.51
CA PHE A 162 -9.43 6.12 24.82
C PHE A 162 -7.98 5.64 24.73
N VAL A 163 -7.18 6.04 25.72
CA VAL A 163 -5.78 5.70 25.78
C VAL A 163 -5.51 4.83 26.97
N PHE A 164 -4.81 3.74 26.68
CA PHE A 164 -4.40 2.75 27.63
C PHE A 164 -2.87 2.66 27.65
N GLU A 165 -2.27 2.64 28.84
CA GLU A 165 -0.84 2.37 29.01
C GLU A 165 -0.65 0.96 29.58
N GLY A 166 0.14 0.14 28.89
CA GLY A 166 0.38 -1.25 29.30
C GLY A 166 1.12 -2.06 28.26
N THR A 167 1.46 -3.31 28.59
CA THR A 167 2.14 -4.24 27.68
C THR A 167 1.19 -4.90 26.69
N GLU A 168 -0.09 -5.05 27.02
CA GLU A 168 -1.11 -5.72 26.21
C GLU A 168 -2.46 -5.04 26.42
N VAL A 169 -3.20 -4.81 25.34
CA VAL A 169 -4.50 -4.11 25.39
C VAL A 169 -5.61 -5.00 25.95
N PRO A 170 -6.65 -4.44 26.60
CA PRO A 170 -7.77 -5.24 27.10
C PRO A 170 -8.62 -5.83 25.96
N GLU A 171 -9.29 -6.96 26.22
CA GLU A 171 -10.19 -7.62 25.26
C GLU A 171 -11.32 -6.72 24.76
N LYS A 172 -11.77 -5.77 25.60
CA LYS A 172 -12.69 -4.71 25.23
C LYS A 172 -12.19 -3.37 25.74
N CYS A 173 -12.43 -2.32 24.96
CA CYS A 173 -12.18 -0.96 25.39
C CYS A 173 -13.06 -0.64 26.62
N PRO A 174 -12.49 -0.18 27.75
CA PRO A 174 -13.26 0.11 28.96
C PRO A 174 -14.18 1.33 28.82
N VAL A 175 -14.03 2.11 27.75
CA VAL A 175 -14.85 3.31 27.48
C VAL A 175 -15.99 3.00 26.51
N CYS A 176 -15.67 2.52 25.30
CA CYS A 176 -16.69 2.33 24.25
C CYS A 176 -17.13 0.88 24.05
N ASN A 177 -16.62 -0.05 24.86
CA ASN A 177 -16.95 -1.48 24.84
C ASN A 177 -16.66 -2.22 23.51
N HIS A 178 -16.00 -1.56 22.55
CA HIS A 178 -15.56 -2.20 21.29
C HIS A 178 -14.42 -3.18 21.55
N ALA A 179 -14.31 -4.19 20.69
CA ALA A 179 -13.31 -5.25 20.80
C ALA A 179 -11.88 -4.70 20.74
N ARG A 180 -10.93 -5.50 21.23
CA ARG A 180 -9.49 -5.20 21.20
C ARG A 180 -8.96 -4.86 19.80
N SER A 181 -9.64 -5.33 18.75
CA SER A 181 -9.31 -5.10 17.35
C SER A 181 -9.17 -3.63 16.98
N TYR A 182 -9.83 -2.73 17.72
CA TYR A 182 -9.78 -1.29 17.51
C TYR A 182 -8.57 -0.60 18.14
N PHE A 183 -7.76 -1.28 18.96
CA PHE A 183 -6.57 -0.65 19.53
C PHE A 183 -5.42 -0.60 18.51
N GLU A 184 -4.67 0.49 18.59
CA GLU A 184 -3.42 0.69 17.86
C GLU A 184 -2.36 1.29 18.80
N VAL A 185 -1.10 1.25 18.38
CA VAL A 185 -0.02 1.98 19.08
C VAL A 185 -0.33 3.49 19.00
N TRP A 186 -0.29 4.18 20.15
CA TRP A 186 -0.42 5.65 20.16
C TRP A 186 0.77 6.26 19.40
N CYS A 187 0.48 7.16 18.47
CA CYS A 187 1.45 8.12 17.91
C CYS A 187 1.00 9.58 18.14
N GLU A 188 1.93 10.47 18.47
CA GLU A 188 1.75 11.93 18.42
C GLU A 188 2.55 12.45 17.24
N ASN A 189 1.89 13.20 16.36
CA ASN A 189 2.47 13.74 15.13
C ASN A 189 2.20 15.24 14.97
N TYR A 190 1.98 15.93 16.09
CA TYR A 190 1.81 17.38 16.21
C TYR A 190 2.71 17.91 17.34
#